data_AF-A0A9U8ED44-F1
#
_entry.id   AF-A0A9U8ED44-F1
#
_cell.length_a   1.000
_cell.length_b   1.000
_cell.length_c   1.000
_cell.angle_alpha   90.00
_cell.angle_beta   90.00
_cell.angle_gamma   90.00
#
_symmetry.space_group_name_H-M   'P 1'
#
loop_
_entity.id
_entity.type
_entity.pdbx_description
1 polymer ?
#
loop_
_entity_poly.entity_id
_entity_poly.type
_entity_poly.pdbx_seq_one_letter_code
_entity_poly.pdbx_strand_id
1 'polypeptide(L)'
;MAATESQIEDTKETEESADSDEWKAEKYRNKVIERIQDEITKSESQIPKTAAQLEEFVFSKATSRKSYLDLTASLLIYINDFNKKKEKKDSSDGDNKQEEEFTEQKDS
;
A
#
# COMPACT_ATOMS: atom_id res chain seq x y z
N MET A 1 24.23 2.37 -29.76
CA MET A 1 23.19 3.38 -30.08
C MET A 1 21.88 2.62 -30.07
N ALA A 2 20.81 2.93 -29.35
CA ALA A 2 20.50 3.80 -28.21
C ALA A 2 19.19 3.22 -27.60
N ALA A 3 19.06 3.35 -26.28
CA ALA A 3 17.87 3.25 -25.43
C ALA A 3 16.70 2.31 -25.78
N THR A 4 16.47 1.40 -24.83
CA THR A 4 15.23 0.70 -24.51
C THR A 4 14.04 1.65 -24.43
N GLU A 5 13.04 1.43 -25.28
CA GLU A 5 11.75 2.10 -25.25
C GLU A 5 10.88 1.47 -24.15
N SER A 6 11.06 1.94 -22.91
CA SER A 6 10.06 1.80 -21.84
C SER A 6 9.22 3.06 -21.82
N GLN A 7 8.17 3.09 -22.64
CA GLN A 7 7.03 3.97 -22.36
C GLN A 7 6.02 3.17 -21.57
N ILE A 8 6.22 3.26 -20.26
CA ILE A 8 5.24 3.06 -19.21
C ILE A 8 3.87 3.61 -19.63
N GLU A 9 2.87 2.77 -19.47
CA GLU A 9 1.46 3.02 -19.69
C GLU A 9 0.97 4.06 -18.68
N ASP A 10 0.98 5.35 -19.05
CA ASP A 10 0.21 6.38 -18.33
C ASP A 10 -1.27 6.21 -18.72
N THR A 11 -1.94 5.26 -18.05
CA THR A 11 -3.39 5.08 -18.12
C THR A 11 -4.08 6.26 -17.43
N LYS A 12 -4.19 7.36 -18.16
CA LYS A 12 -5.01 8.52 -17.82
C LYS A 12 -6.30 8.51 -18.64
N GLU A 13 -7.40 8.12 -17.99
CA GLU A 13 -8.83 8.50 -18.19
C GLU A 13 -9.65 7.54 -17.30
N THR A 14 -10.31 7.86 -16.19
CA THR A 14 -11.32 8.88 -15.81
C THR A 14 -12.70 8.61 -16.42
N GLU A 15 -13.46 7.75 -15.75
CA GLU A 15 -14.94 7.73 -15.69
C GLU A 15 -15.28 7.23 -14.27
N GLU A 16 -15.64 8.09 -13.32
CA GLU A 16 -17.02 8.47 -12.93
C GLU A 16 -17.97 7.27 -12.77
N SER A 17 -18.07 6.75 -11.54
CA SER A 17 -19.26 6.04 -11.05
C SER A 17 -19.30 6.16 -9.53
N ALA A 18 -20.34 6.81 -9.02
CA ALA A 18 -20.59 7.00 -7.60
C ALA A 18 -21.05 5.69 -6.94
N ASP A 19 -20.20 4.67 -6.98
CA ASP A 19 -20.51 3.33 -6.51
C ASP A 19 -19.62 2.98 -5.32
N SER A 20 -20.23 2.35 -4.32
CA SER A 20 -19.62 2.02 -3.03
C SER A 20 -18.37 1.12 -3.12
N ASP A 21 -18.01 0.69 -4.33
CA ASP A 21 -16.88 -0.19 -4.67
C ASP A 21 -15.69 0.53 -5.33
N GLU A 22 -15.73 1.86 -5.53
CA GLU A 22 -14.59 2.63 -6.10
C GLU A 22 -13.28 2.39 -5.35
N TRP A 23 -13.33 2.12 -4.05
CA TRP A 23 -12.15 1.82 -3.22
C TRP A 23 -11.44 0.50 -3.59
N LYS A 24 -12.14 -0.43 -4.26
CA LYS A 24 -11.55 -1.67 -4.79
C LYS A 24 -10.94 -1.48 -6.17
N ALA A 25 -11.26 -0.38 -6.85
CA ALA A 25 -10.72 -0.09 -8.16
C ALA A 25 -9.20 0.10 -8.07
N GLU A 26 -8.47 -0.46 -9.04
CA GLU A 26 -7.01 -0.38 -9.08
C GLU A 26 -6.52 1.08 -9.05
N LYS A 27 -7.23 2.00 -9.72
CA LYS A 27 -6.96 3.44 -9.67
C LYS A 27 -7.00 4.01 -8.25
N TYR A 28 -7.93 3.58 -7.42
CA TYR A 28 -8.04 4.05 -6.03
C TYR A 28 -6.94 3.43 -5.17
N ARG A 29 -6.70 2.14 -5.34
CA ARG A 29 -5.62 1.41 -4.64
C ARG A 29 -4.25 2.01 -4.97
N ASN A 30 -3.97 2.29 -6.24
CA ASN A 30 -2.75 2.95 -6.69
C ASN A 30 -2.56 4.32 -6.02
N LYS A 31 -3.61 5.14 -5.93
CA LYS A 31 -3.56 6.40 -5.18
C LYS A 31 -3.22 6.19 -3.70
N VAL A 32 -3.74 5.14 -3.07
CA VAL A 32 -3.42 4.81 -1.68
C VAL A 32 -1.97 4.34 -1.55
N ILE A 33 -1.49 3.51 -2.48
CA ILE A 33 -0.08 3.10 -2.55
C ILE A 33 0.83 4.33 -2.65
N GLU A 34 0.53 5.27 -3.53
CA GLU A 34 1.30 6.52 -3.66
C GLU A 34 1.32 7.31 -2.35
N ARG A 35 0.19 7.41 -1.63
CA ARG A 35 0.13 8.09 -0.32
C ARG A 35 0.94 7.37 0.75
N ILE A 36 0.91 6.05 0.77
CA ILE A 36 1.73 5.25 1.69
C ILE A 36 3.21 5.44 1.36
N GLN A 37 3.57 5.43 0.08
CA GLN A 37 4.95 5.64 -0.38
C GLN A 37 5.46 7.03 0.01
N ASP A 38 4.66 8.07 -0.23
CA ASP A 38 5.01 9.44 0.16
C ASP A 38 5.24 9.54 1.67
N GLU A 39 4.38 8.91 2.49
CA GLU A 39 4.52 8.93 3.95
C GLU A 39 5.76 8.15 4.43
N ILE A 40 6.09 7.02 3.80
CA ILE A 40 7.33 6.27 4.09
C ILE A 40 8.56 7.13 3.78
N THR A 41 8.60 7.74 2.60
CA THR A 41 9.71 8.60 2.17
C THR A 41 9.82 9.84 3.07
N LYS A 42 8.71 10.51 3.35
CA LYS A 42 8.65 11.71 4.18
C LYS A 42 9.02 11.46 5.63
N SER A 43 8.59 10.32 6.18
CA SER A 43 8.90 9.92 7.55
C SER A 43 10.29 9.31 7.69
N GLU A 44 11.01 9.10 6.56
CA GLU A 44 12.23 8.29 6.48
C GLU A 44 12.03 6.90 7.11
N SER A 45 10.82 6.34 6.97
CA SER A 45 10.40 5.14 7.70
C SER A 45 11.20 3.94 7.25
N GLN A 46 11.94 3.31 8.18
CA GLN A 46 12.72 2.12 7.88
C GLN A 46 11.86 0.84 7.87
N ILE A 47 10.59 0.96 7.48
CA ILE A 47 9.70 -0.20 7.39
C ILE A 47 10.23 -1.11 6.28
N PRO A 48 10.50 -2.41 6.56
CA PRO A 48 11.05 -3.34 5.57
C PRO A 48 10.02 -3.81 4.52
N LYS A 49 8.88 -3.12 4.41
CA LYS A 49 7.78 -3.44 3.49
C LYS A 49 7.56 -2.28 2.52
N THR A 50 7.21 -2.61 1.28
CA THR A 50 6.90 -1.60 0.26
C THR A 50 5.48 -1.07 0.42
N ALA A 51 5.22 0.13 -0.11
CA ALA A 51 3.89 0.73 -0.07
C ALA A 51 2.79 -0.17 -0.66
N ALA A 52 3.11 -0.88 -1.75
CA ALA A 52 2.22 -1.86 -2.37
C ALA A 52 1.86 -3.03 -1.43
N GLN A 53 2.84 -3.60 -0.73
CA GLN A 53 2.59 -4.68 0.25
C GLN A 53 1.76 -4.22 1.44
N LEU A 54 2.00 -2.98 1.91
CA LEU A 54 1.25 -2.41 3.01
C LEU A 54 -0.21 -2.10 2.61
N GLU A 55 -0.43 -1.62 1.38
CA GLU A 55 -1.78 -1.42 0.85
C GLU A 55 -2.51 -2.75 0.68
N GLU A 56 -1.86 -3.76 0.12
CA GLU A 56 -2.46 -5.08 -0.10
C GLU A 56 -2.91 -5.71 1.22
N PHE A 57 -2.11 -5.57 2.28
CA PHE A 57 -2.51 -5.99 3.62
C PHE A 57 -3.77 -5.26 4.12
N VAL A 58 -3.84 -3.94 3.91
CA VAL A 58 -5.01 -3.15 4.28
C VAL A 58 -6.22 -3.55 3.44
N PHE A 59 -6.05 -3.78 2.14
CA PHE A 59 -7.08 -4.21 1.22
C PHE A 59 -7.65 -5.58 1.59
N SER A 60 -6.78 -6.56 1.85
CA SER A 60 -7.16 -7.91 2.28
C SER A 60 -7.92 -7.91 3.62
N LYS A 61 -7.51 -7.05 4.56
CA LYS A 61 -8.17 -6.92 5.87
C LYS A 61 -9.46 -6.10 5.80
N ALA A 62 -9.62 -5.22 4.82
CA ALA A 62 -10.76 -4.33 4.72
C ALA A 62 -11.98 -5.05 4.14
N THR A 63 -13.03 -5.18 4.95
CA THR A 63 -14.32 -5.72 4.51
C THR A 63 -15.24 -4.66 3.91
N SER A 64 -14.86 -3.39 3.98
CA SER A 64 -15.69 -2.25 3.55
C SER A 64 -14.83 -1.02 3.31
N ARG A 65 -15.32 -0.10 2.45
CA ARG A 65 -14.67 1.19 2.17
C ARG A 65 -14.26 1.94 3.43
N LYS A 66 -15.15 1.98 4.42
CA LYS A 66 -14.89 2.68 5.69
C LYS A 66 -13.70 2.06 6.43
N SER A 67 -13.68 0.73 6.57
CA SER A 67 -12.59 0.02 7.22
C SER A 67 -11.27 0.17 6.45
N TYR A 68 -11.31 0.16 5.12
CA TYR A 68 -10.14 0.41 4.28
C TYR A 68 -9.52 1.78 4.58
N LEU A 69 -10.34 2.84 4.55
CA LEU A 69 -9.87 4.20 4.85
C LEU A 69 -9.34 4.34 6.28
N ASP A 70 -10.01 3.72 7.25
CA ASP A 70 -9.63 3.77 8.66
C ASP A 70 -8.29 3.06 8.91
N LEU A 71 -8.10 1.89 8.29
CA LEU A 71 -6.85 1.13 8.30
C LEU A 71 -5.73 1.87 7.58
N THR A 72 -5.99 2.46 6.40
CA THR A 72 -5.01 3.28 5.67
C THR A 72 -4.59 4.48 6.51
N ALA A 73 -5.53 5.21 7.11
CA ALA A 73 -5.22 6.35 7.96
C ALA A 73 -4.37 5.94 9.16
N SER A 74 -4.75 4.85 9.85
CA SER A 74 -3.99 4.30 10.96
C SER A 74 -2.59 3.83 10.53
N LEU A 75 -2.47 3.28 9.32
CA LEU A 75 -1.20 2.86 8.73
C LEU A 75 -0.28 4.05 8.45
N LEU A 76 -0.78 5.13 7.85
CA LEU A 76 0.01 6.35 7.61
C LEU A 76 0.55 6.94 8.93
N ILE A 77 -0.30 6.99 9.97
CA ILE A 77 0.12 7.43 11.30
C ILE A 77 1.18 6.48 11.88
N TYR A 78 1.00 5.16 11.72
CA TYR A 78 1.97 4.16 12.15
C TYR A 78 3.31 4.31 11.44
N ILE A 79 3.30 4.53 10.12
CA ILE A 79 4.51 4.73 9.31
C ILE A 79 5.34 5.91 9.84
N ASN A 80 4.67 7.02 10.16
CA ASN A 80 5.30 8.20 10.75
C ASN A 80 5.76 7.98 12.21
N ASP A 81 5.06 7.15 12.98
CA ASP A 81 5.41 6.84 14.37
C ASP A 81 6.40 5.66 14.52
N PHE A 82 6.59 4.85 13.47
CA PHE A 82 7.44 3.66 13.48
C PHE A 82 8.88 3.99 13.85
N ASN A 83 9.40 5.09 13.30
CA ASN A 83 10.73 5.59 13.61
C ASN A 83 10.83 6.17 15.03
N LYS A 84 9.71 6.68 15.59
CA LYS A 84 9.66 7.20 16.97
C LYS A 84 9.59 6.09 18.02
N LYS A 85 9.03 4.93 17.68
CA LYS A 85 8.97 3.75 18.57
C LYS A 85 10.28 2.99 18.67
N LYS A 86 11.21 3.07 17.70
CA LYS A 86 12.55 2.49 17.85
C LYS A 86 13.33 3.09 19.02
N GLU A 87 12.96 4.28 19.50
CA GLU A 87 13.53 4.87 20.72
C GLU A 87 12.89 4.36 22.02
N LYS A 88 11.75 3.64 21.99
CA LYS A 88 10.97 3.31 23.21
C LYS A 88 10.36 1.91 23.33
N LYS A 89 10.69 0.92 22.48
CA LYS A 89 10.07 -0.42 22.62
C LYS A 89 10.96 -1.60 22.22
N ASP A 90 11.95 -1.86 23.05
CA ASP A 90 12.28 -3.23 23.46
C ASP A 90 11.17 -3.68 24.42
N SER A 91 10.09 -4.29 23.93
CA SER A 91 9.07 -5.09 24.66
C SER A 91 7.70 -5.08 23.95
N SER A 92 7.31 -6.25 23.44
CA SER A 92 5.97 -6.63 22.94
C SER A 92 5.58 -6.00 21.58
N ASP A 93 5.37 -6.76 20.51
CA ASP A 93 4.50 -7.94 20.42
C ASP A 93 4.85 -8.68 19.11
N GLY A 94 5.10 -9.98 19.19
CA GLY A 94 5.26 -10.82 18.01
C GLY A 94 3.90 -11.37 17.60
N ASP A 95 3.49 -11.12 16.36
CA ASP A 95 2.59 -12.01 15.62
C ASP A 95 2.54 -11.59 14.14
N ASN A 96 3.04 -12.44 13.25
CA ASN A 96 2.19 -13.16 12.29
C ASN A 96 3.05 -13.74 11.14
N LYS A 97 3.04 -15.07 11.09
CA LYS A 97 3.58 -15.95 10.06
C LYS A 97 2.49 -16.14 8.99
N GLN A 98 2.68 -15.56 7.81
CA GLN A 98 2.00 -15.88 6.55
C GLN A 98 3.04 -15.53 5.46
N GLU A 99 3.76 -16.43 4.77
CA GLU A 99 3.39 -17.72 4.17
C GLU A 99 1.98 -17.65 3.58
N GLU A 100 1.81 -16.93 2.47
CA GLU A 100 1.04 -17.43 1.32
C GLU A 100 1.58 -16.82 0.01
N GLU A 101 1.78 -17.75 -0.92
CA GLU A 101 2.18 -17.66 -2.30
C GLU A 101 1.02 -17.14 -3.15
N PHE A 102 1.23 -16.04 -3.90
CA PHE A 102 0.45 -15.66 -5.09
C PHE A 102 1.24 -14.54 -5.78
N THR A 103 1.60 -14.54 -7.07
CA THR A 103 0.86 -15.00 -8.25
C THR A 103 1.76 -15.71 -9.26
N GLU A 104 1.32 -16.91 -9.60
CA GLU A 104 1.57 -17.58 -10.87
C GLU A 104 1.00 -16.77 -12.07
N GLN A 105 1.61 -16.99 -13.25
CA GLN A 105 1.13 -16.70 -14.61
C GLN A 105 1.22 -15.26 -15.16
N LYS A 106 2.23 -15.04 -16.00
CA LYS A 106 2.07 -14.28 -17.25
C LYS A 106 2.62 -15.11 -18.42
N ASP A 107 1.66 -15.55 -19.22
CA ASP A 107 1.72 -16.26 -20.50
C ASP A 107 2.86 -15.79 -21.44
N SER A 108 3.66 -16.74 -21.95
CA SER A 108 4.26 -16.78 -23.31
C SER A 108 5.00 -18.09 -23.56
#